data_AF-A0A9X8BMY6-F1
#
_entry.id   AF-A0A9X8BMY6-F1
#
_cell.length_a   1.000
_cell.length_b   1.000
_cell.length_c   1.000
_cell.angle_alpha   90.00
_cell.angle_beta   90.00
_cell.angle_gamma   90.00
#
_symmetry.space_group_name_H-M   'P 1'
#
loop_
_entity.id
_entity.type
_entity.pdbx_description
1 polymer ?
#
loop_
_entity_poly.entity_id
_entity_poly.type
_entity_poly.pdbx_seq_one_letter_code
_entity_poly.pdbx_strand_id
1 'polypeptide(L)'
;MKLWLPGLALLAVCGSVQAENYRIVQSPSQKLDVWIDNVADNTPKSWCAKTLPLRIVASGDKKPSVLNSFLPRLGALLENQCGTLTQVRWKLTDPQGTTLAEGTADKAKEWDPVVTSTGATTAPAATPSAGLVAPTGRAEDLSPPASRAPWQEFTLQDGCHLRTFWQGGAGTPALFIPAKEDGKCEKGGWLNGRSVVTQLSNGVEKKITMTFVHGFPVSGLNASVDADRLLITTVNNERMVVSEGTLAQSWMILPYIDSLNGWQANGTVAVEISRDVANDPARLQARIEEVRKAWMPWFEPGTHLNILLIDSLHPQLRNPAVGTYKTVN
;
A
#
# COMPACT_ATOMS: atom_id res chain seq x y z
N MET A 1 42.56 -7.56 53.71
CA MET A 1 42.28 -6.35 52.90
C MET A 1 42.05 -6.85 51.48
N LYS A 2 40.82 -7.12 51.02
CA LYS A 2 39.79 -6.20 50.46
C LYS A 2 40.31 -5.34 49.31
N LEU A 3 39.85 -5.65 48.09
CA LEU A 3 39.66 -4.83 46.86
C LEU A 3 39.29 -5.85 45.74
N TRP A 4 38.04 -6.32 45.55
CA TRP A 4 36.81 -5.71 44.99
C TRP A 4 36.91 -5.18 43.53
N LEU A 5 36.20 -5.91 42.65
CA LEU A 5 35.73 -5.75 41.25
C LEU A 5 35.33 -4.31 40.84
N PRO A 6 35.19 -3.92 39.53
CA PRO A 6 34.31 -4.61 38.55
C PRO A 6 34.55 -4.41 37.03
N GLY A 7 33.76 -5.10 36.18
CA GLY A 7 33.50 -4.63 34.80
C GLY A 7 33.10 -5.66 33.74
N LEU A 8 32.22 -6.61 34.02
CA LEU A 8 31.60 -7.44 32.97
C LEU A 8 30.46 -6.63 32.32
N ALA A 9 30.65 -6.23 31.06
CA ALA A 9 29.63 -5.57 30.26
C ALA A 9 28.52 -6.58 29.89
N LEU A 10 27.31 -6.35 30.41
CA LEU A 10 26.09 -7.01 29.96
C LEU A 10 25.68 -6.43 28.60
N LEU A 11 25.80 -7.23 27.54
CA LEU A 11 25.20 -6.95 26.24
C LEU A 11 23.67 -7.09 26.36
N ALA A 12 22.98 -5.96 26.43
CA ALA A 12 21.52 -5.93 26.30
C ALA A 12 21.15 -6.18 24.83
N VAL A 13 20.59 -7.36 24.55
CA VAL A 13 19.94 -7.66 23.27
C VAL A 13 18.57 -6.98 23.29
N CYS A 14 18.45 -5.82 22.63
CA CYS A 14 17.15 -5.24 22.33
C CYS A 14 16.51 -6.07 21.21
N GLY A 15 15.53 -6.91 21.55
CA GLY A 15 14.70 -7.59 20.57
C GLY A 15 13.92 -6.57 19.75
N SER A 16 14.13 -6.54 18.43
CA SER A 16 13.25 -5.85 17.50
C SER A 16 11.91 -6.59 17.48
N VAL A 17 10.87 -5.95 18.00
CA VAL A 17 9.48 -6.41 17.92
C VAL A 17 9.05 -6.25 16.46
N GLN A 18 8.89 -7.37 15.76
CA GLN A 18 8.49 -7.43 14.35
C GLN A 18 6.97 -7.30 14.25
N ALA A 19 6.47 -6.61 13.22
CA ALA A 19 5.04 -6.49 12.96
C ALA A 19 4.58 -7.70 12.12
N GLU A 20 3.84 -8.65 12.71
CA GLU A 20 3.29 -9.82 12.04
C GLU A 20 1.83 -9.60 11.59
N ASN A 21 1.36 -10.37 10.61
CA ASN A 21 -0.06 -10.44 10.27
C ASN A 21 -0.73 -11.52 11.12
N TYR A 22 -1.55 -11.12 12.07
CA TYR A 22 -2.19 -12.02 13.01
C TYR A 22 -3.58 -12.42 12.53
N ARG A 23 -3.77 -13.72 12.21
CA ARG A 23 -5.10 -14.25 11.92
C ARG A 23 -5.87 -14.46 13.21
N ILE A 24 -6.79 -13.56 13.50
CA ILE A 24 -7.54 -13.56 14.76
C ILE A 24 -8.74 -14.51 14.75
N VAL A 25 -9.40 -14.69 13.60
CA VAL A 25 -10.59 -15.55 13.47
C VAL A 25 -10.59 -16.25 12.13
N GLN A 26 -11.00 -17.51 12.13
CA GLN A 26 -11.34 -18.27 10.93
C GLN A 26 -12.77 -18.80 11.08
N SER A 27 -13.58 -18.65 10.03
CA SER A 27 -14.94 -19.17 9.94
C SER A 27 -15.02 -20.19 8.81
N PRO A 28 -14.85 -21.49 9.09
CA PRO A 28 -14.90 -22.52 8.06
C PRO A 28 -16.25 -22.60 7.33
N SER A 29 -17.35 -22.41 8.07
CA SER A 29 -18.72 -22.50 7.52
C SER A 29 -19.05 -21.35 6.55
N GLN A 30 -18.50 -20.15 6.79
CA GLN A 30 -18.67 -18.99 5.91
C GLN A 30 -17.48 -18.78 4.97
N LYS A 31 -16.42 -19.59 5.10
CA LYS A 31 -15.16 -19.49 4.35
C LYS A 31 -14.52 -18.10 4.43
N LEU A 32 -14.46 -17.55 5.64
CA LEU A 32 -13.83 -16.25 5.93
C LEU A 32 -12.61 -16.41 6.83
N ASP A 33 -11.51 -15.75 6.49
CA ASP A 33 -10.34 -15.58 7.36
C ASP A 33 -10.19 -14.09 7.72
N VAL A 34 -10.03 -13.78 9.01
CA VAL A 34 -9.90 -12.41 9.52
C VAL A 34 -8.50 -12.18 10.04
N TRP A 35 -7.88 -11.10 9.56
CA TRP A 35 -6.51 -10.73 9.84
C TRP A 35 -6.45 -9.33 10.46
N ILE A 36 -5.56 -9.16 11.43
CA ILE A 36 -5.06 -7.87 11.88
C ILE A 36 -3.64 -7.75 11.32
N ASP A 37 -3.43 -6.78 10.46
CA ASP A 37 -2.15 -6.58 9.81
C ASP A 37 -1.23 -5.73 10.69
N ASN A 38 0.08 -5.98 10.62
CA ASN A 38 1.13 -5.18 11.27
C ASN A 38 1.04 -5.09 12.81
N VAL A 39 0.86 -6.22 13.50
CA VAL A 39 0.83 -6.26 14.97
C VAL A 39 2.16 -6.71 15.56
N ALA A 40 2.57 -6.10 16.67
CA ALA A 40 3.82 -6.43 17.37
C ALA A 40 3.91 -7.91 17.84
N ASP A 41 2.77 -8.48 18.23
CA ASP A 41 2.61 -9.89 18.57
C ASP A 41 1.11 -10.27 18.54
N ASN A 42 0.79 -11.53 18.87
CA ASN A 42 -0.58 -12.07 18.88
C ASN A 42 -1.38 -11.72 20.15
N THR A 43 -0.85 -10.92 21.07
CA THR A 43 -1.54 -10.57 22.31
C THR A 43 -2.49 -9.40 22.10
N PRO A 44 -3.63 -9.34 22.83
CA PRO A 44 -4.54 -8.19 22.75
C PRO A 44 -3.87 -6.83 22.94
N LYS A 45 -2.81 -6.73 23.76
CA LYS A 45 -2.10 -5.47 23.96
C LYS A 45 -1.49 -4.89 22.67
N SER A 46 -1.12 -5.74 21.72
CA SER A 46 -0.43 -5.34 20.50
C SER A 46 -1.34 -4.80 19.41
N TRP A 47 -2.65 -5.00 19.54
CA TRP A 47 -3.65 -4.55 18.57
C TRP A 47 -4.85 -3.83 19.18
N CYS A 48 -5.04 -3.91 20.49
CA CYS A 48 -6.20 -3.31 21.17
C CYS A 48 -6.12 -1.78 21.13
N ALA A 49 -7.05 -1.20 20.37
CA ALA A 49 -7.20 0.24 20.19
C ALA A 49 -8.69 0.59 20.04
N LYS A 50 -9.01 1.89 20.13
CA LYS A 50 -10.39 2.37 19.92
C LYS A 50 -10.94 2.03 18.55
N THR A 51 -10.08 2.06 17.54
CA THR A 51 -10.40 1.69 16.16
C THR A 51 -9.43 0.61 15.70
N LEU A 52 -9.95 -0.52 15.23
CA LEU A 52 -9.16 -1.65 14.77
C LEU A 52 -9.35 -1.87 13.26
N PRO A 53 -8.31 -1.75 12.43
CA PRO A 53 -8.37 -2.17 11.03
C PRO A 53 -8.33 -3.70 10.93
N LEU A 54 -9.24 -4.25 10.13
CA LEU A 54 -9.35 -5.68 9.85
C LEU A 54 -9.34 -5.93 8.34
N ARG A 55 -8.64 -6.98 7.94
CA ARG A 55 -8.73 -7.55 6.60
C ARG A 55 -9.46 -8.88 6.66
N ILE A 56 -10.56 -8.98 5.93
CA ILE A 56 -11.42 -10.16 5.87
C ILE A 56 -11.25 -10.78 4.49
N VAL A 57 -10.74 -12.00 4.42
CA VAL A 57 -10.51 -12.72 3.16
C VAL A 57 -11.64 -13.71 2.93
N ALA A 58 -12.40 -13.52 1.86
CA ALA A 58 -13.52 -14.37 1.47
C ALA A 58 -13.11 -15.40 0.43
N SER A 59 -13.00 -16.66 0.87
CA SER A 59 -12.76 -17.82 -0.01
C SER A 59 -14.06 -18.49 -0.47
N GLY A 60 -15.22 -18.01 -0.01
CA GLY A 60 -16.57 -18.50 -0.33
C GLY A 60 -17.44 -17.45 -1.02
N ASP A 61 -18.54 -17.05 -0.36
CA ASP A 61 -19.40 -15.99 -0.85
C ASP A 61 -18.65 -14.65 -0.82
N LYS A 62 -18.53 -14.02 -1.99
CA LYS A 62 -17.81 -12.76 -2.19
C LYS A 62 -18.69 -11.53 -1.96
N LYS A 63 -19.99 -11.71 -1.66
CA LYS A 63 -20.91 -10.60 -1.43
C LYS A 63 -20.72 -10.01 -0.02
N PRO A 64 -20.70 -8.68 0.14
CA PRO A 64 -20.57 -8.04 1.44
C PRO A 64 -21.69 -8.42 2.43
N SER A 65 -22.85 -8.84 1.93
CA SER A 65 -23.98 -9.31 2.74
C SER A 65 -23.63 -10.48 3.67
N VAL A 66 -22.58 -11.26 3.37
CA VAL A 66 -22.09 -12.32 4.28
C VAL A 66 -21.67 -11.75 5.64
N LEU A 67 -21.22 -10.48 5.65
CA LEU A 67 -20.75 -9.79 6.85
C LEU A 67 -21.90 -9.43 7.81
N ASN A 68 -23.15 -9.33 7.34
CA ASN A 68 -24.31 -8.93 8.17
C ASN A 68 -24.54 -9.89 9.34
N SER A 69 -24.25 -11.17 9.15
CA SER A 69 -24.38 -12.18 10.22
C SER A 69 -23.06 -12.48 10.94
N PHE A 70 -21.94 -12.00 10.39
CA PHE A 70 -20.60 -12.32 10.84
C PHE A 70 -20.01 -11.25 11.75
N LEU A 71 -20.04 -9.98 11.32
CA LEU A 71 -19.44 -8.86 12.06
C LEU A 71 -20.06 -8.62 13.44
N PRO A 72 -21.37 -8.77 13.67
CA PRO A 72 -21.92 -8.69 15.02
C PRO A 72 -21.28 -9.65 16.01
N ARG A 73 -21.02 -10.90 15.57
CA ARG A 73 -20.40 -11.94 16.39
C ARG A 73 -18.90 -11.70 16.56
N LEU A 74 -18.23 -11.30 15.47
CA LEU A 74 -16.81 -10.95 15.50
C LEU A 74 -16.56 -9.76 16.42
N GLY A 75 -17.35 -8.69 16.28
CA GLY A 75 -17.25 -7.47 17.10
C GLY A 75 -17.42 -7.76 18.58
N ALA A 76 -18.44 -8.54 18.96
CA ALA A 76 -18.63 -8.99 20.35
C ALA A 76 -17.43 -9.81 20.88
N LEU A 77 -16.86 -10.69 20.05
CA LEU A 77 -15.66 -11.46 20.41
C LEU A 77 -14.43 -10.57 20.61
N LEU A 78 -14.23 -9.58 19.74
CA LEU A 78 -13.11 -8.62 19.82
C LEU A 78 -13.27 -7.69 21.01
N GLU A 79 -14.49 -7.23 21.29
CA GLU A 79 -14.82 -6.41 22.45
C GLU A 79 -14.46 -7.11 23.77
N ASN A 80 -14.78 -8.40 23.89
CA ASN A 80 -14.44 -9.19 25.07
C ASN A 80 -12.92 -9.32 25.29
N GLN A 81 -12.12 -9.22 24.22
CA GLN A 81 -10.66 -9.27 24.29
C GLN A 81 -10.02 -7.87 24.40
N CYS A 82 -10.72 -6.84 23.95
CA CYS A 82 -10.27 -5.44 23.94
C CYS A 82 -11.41 -4.51 24.37
N GLY A 83 -11.53 -4.26 25.67
CA GLY A 83 -12.61 -3.42 26.22
C GLY A 83 -12.60 -1.95 25.78
N THR A 84 -11.50 -1.47 25.18
CA THR A 84 -11.40 -0.11 24.63
C THR A 84 -11.85 -0.01 23.18
N LEU A 85 -12.12 -1.13 22.51
CA LEU A 85 -12.55 -1.16 21.12
C LEU A 85 -13.96 -0.56 20.98
N THR A 86 -14.07 0.40 20.07
CA THR A 86 -15.33 1.12 19.78
C THR A 86 -15.74 1.03 18.31
N GLN A 87 -14.78 0.80 17.41
CA GLN A 87 -15.01 0.71 15.99
C GLN A 87 -14.06 -0.31 15.33
N VAL A 88 -14.59 -1.07 14.38
CA VAL A 88 -13.83 -1.87 13.44
C VAL A 88 -13.89 -1.21 12.08
N ARG A 89 -12.74 -1.04 11.41
CA ARG A 89 -12.67 -0.71 9.98
C ARG A 89 -12.33 -1.97 9.24
N TRP A 90 -13.24 -2.46 8.40
CA TRP A 90 -13.05 -3.74 7.74
C TRP A 90 -12.84 -3.55 6.24
N LYS A 91 -12.00 -4.39 5.67
CA LYS A 91 -11.77 -4.51 4.23
C LYS A 91 -11.99 -5.97 3.82
N LEU A 92 -12.99 -6.21 2.99
CA LEU A 92 -13.29 -7.51 2.41
C LEU A 92 -12.47 -7.70 1.14
N THR A 93 -11.66 -8.75 1.07
CA THR A 93 -10.88 -9.11 -0.11
C THR A 93 -11.14 -10.54 -0.52
N ASP A 94 -10.86 -10.89 -1.77
CA ASP A 94 -10.75 -12.30 -2.18
C ASP A 94 -9.35 -12.87 -1.84
N PRO A 95 -9.07 -14.17 -2.04
CA PRO A 95 -7.78 -14.78 -1.75
C PRO A 95 -6.63 -14.24 -2.61
N GLN A 96 -6.95 -13.57 -3.72
CA GLN A 96 -5.99 -12.93 -4.61
C GLN A 96 -5.65 -11.50 -4.15
N GLY A 97 -6.31 -11.00 -3.10
CA GLY A 97 -6.12 -9.66 -2.55
C GLY A 97 -6.98 -8.58 -3.20
N THR A 98 -7.88 -8.95 -4.12
CA THR A 98 -8.82 -8.02 -4.76
C THR A 98 -9.81 -7.51 -3.74
N THR A 99 -10.00 -6.19 -3.67
CA THR A 99 -10.96 -5.60 -2.72
C THR A 99 -12.39 -5.76 -3.22
N LEU A 100 -13.21 -6.46 -2.44
CA LEU A 100 -14.61 -6.73 -2.75
C LEU A 100 -15.55 -5.69 -2.12
N ALA A 101 -15.20 -5.18 -0.93
CA ALA A 101 -15.87 -4.08 -0.25
C ALA A 101 -15.04 -3.58 0.93
N GLU A 102 -15.37 -2.40 1.44
CA GLU A 102 -14.83 -1.88 2.69
C GLU A 102 -15.90 -1.10 3.45
N GLY A 103 -15.70 -0.98 4.76
CA GLY A 103 -16.69 -0.36 5.62
C GLY A 103 -16.26 -0.27 7.07
N THR A 104 -17.24 0.08 7.91
CA THR A 104 -17.06 0.18 9.36
C THR A 104 -18.09 -0.68 10.08
N ALA A 105 -17.82 -1.00 11.33
CA ALA A 105 -18.77 -1.60 12.27
C ALA A 105 -18.51 -0.99 13.65
N ASP A 106 -19.52 -0.35 14.23
CA ASP A 106 -19.38 0.42 15.45
C ASP A 106 -20.05 -0.30 16.62
N LYS A 107 -19.42 -0.27 17.80
CA LYS A 107 -19.99 -0.83 19.04
C LYS A 107 -21.37 -0.26 19.35
N ALA A 108 -21.54 1.04 19.16
CA ALA A 108 -22.79 1.76 19.41
C ALA A 108 -23.94 1.33 18.47
N LYS A 109 -23.62 0.64 17.38
CA LYS A 109 -24.56 0.08 16.41
C LYS A 109 -24.50 -1.45 16.40
N GLU A 110 -24.17 -2.05 17.54
CA GLU A 110 -24.11 -3.51 17.73
C GLU A 110 -23.17 -4.23 16.74
N TRP A 111 -22.14 -3.52 16.27
CA TRP A 111 -21.17 -4.00 15.29
C TRP A 111 -21.79 -4.36 13.92
N ASP A 112 -22.94 -3.75 13.57
CA ASP A 112 -23.52 -3.93 12.25
C ASP A 112 -22.60 -3.37 11.15
N PRO A 113 -22.36 -4.12 10.07
CA PRO A 113 -21.56 -3.64 8.94
C PRO A 113 -22.25 -2.47 8.25
N VAL A 114 -21.54 -1.36 8.16
CA VAL A 114 -21.85 -0.25 7.27
C VAL A 114 -20.87 -0.28 6.11
N VAL A 115 -21.35 -0.65 4.93
CA VAL A 115 -20.54 -0.64 3.71
C VAL A 115 -20.32 0.81 3.27
N THR A 116 -19.06 1.25 3.23
CA THR A 116 -18.69 2.58 2.74
C THR A 116 -18.29 2.57 1.27
N SER A 117 -17.92 1.39 0.74
CA SER A 117 -17.64 1.18 -0.68
C SER A 117 -17.83 -0.30 -1.04
N THR A 118 -18.45 -0.59 -2.18
CA THR A 118 -18.60 -1.95 -2.73
C THR A 118 -17.82 -2.05 -4.03
N GLY A 119 -16.91 -3.03 -4.13
CA GLY A 119 -16.05 -3.28 -5.29
C GLY A 119 -16.74 -3.96 -6.48
N ALA A 120 -18.03 -3.69 -6.71
CA ALA A 120 -18.77 -4.27 -7.83
C ALA A 120 -18.86 -3.29 -9.01
N THR A 121 -18.16 -3.64 -10.09
CA THR A 121 -18.26 -3.03 -11.41
C THR A 121 -19.69 -3.19 -11.95
N THR A 122 -20.49 -2.12 -11.86
CA THR A 122 -21.68 -1.91 -12.68
C THR A 122 -21.68 -0.47 -13.14
N ALA A 123 -21.91 -0.26 -14.44
CA ALA A 123 -21.87 1.04 -15.10
C ALA A 123 -22.74 2.08 -14.37
N PRO A 124 -22.31 3.35 -14.29
CA PRO A 124 -22.98 4.34 -13.46
C PRO A 124 -24.32 4.75 -14.08
N ALA A 125 -25.41 4.35 -13.41
CA ALA A 125 -26.62 5.16 -13.42
C ALA A 125 -26.34 6.40 -12.54
N ALA A 126 -26.61 7.58 -13.09
CA ALA A 126 -26.35 8.86 -12.44
C ALA A 126 -27.12 8.98 -11.11
N THR A 127 -26.40 8.93 -10.00
CA THR A 127 -26.84 9.41 -8.68
C THR A 127 -26.15 10.76 -8.42
N PRO A 128 -26.83 11.75 -7.82
CA PRO A 128 -26.36 13.13 -7.78
C PRO A 128 -25.06 13.27 -7.00
N SER A 129 -24.16 14.14 -7.48
CA SER A 129 -22.88 14.48 -6.86
C SER A 129 -22.95 14.57 -5.33
N ALA A 130 -22.32 13.61 -4.65
CA ALA A 130 -21.65 13.93 -3.40
C ALA A 130 -20.59 14.99 -3.76
N GLY A 131 -20.77 16.20 -3.24
CA GLY A 131 -20.04 17.39 -3.70
C GLY A 131 -18.52 17.25 -3.63
N LEU A 132 -17.82 18.11 -4.38
CA LEU A 132 -16.36 18.28 -4.41
C LEU A 132 -15.79 18.80 -3.06
N VAL A 133 -16.19 18.19 -1.96
CA VAL A 133 -15.82 18.61 -0.62
C VAL A 133 -14.48 17.99 -0.30
N ALA A 134 -13.42 18.79 -0.40
CA ALA A 134 -12.12 18.41 0.12
C ALA A 134 -12.20 18.18 1.63
N PRO A 135 -11.31 17.33 2.18
CA PRO A 135 -11.06 17.28 3.61
C PRO A 135 -10.85 18.68 4.19
N THR A 136 -11.49 18.98 5.31
CA THR A 136 -11.32 20.25 6.01
C THR A 136 -10.05 20.23 6.87
N GLY A 137 -9.32 21.34 6.90
CA GLY A 137 -8.05 21.46 7.64
C GLY A 137 -6.84 21.62 6.72
N ARG A 138 -5.65 21.83 7.31
CA ARG A 138 -4.41 21.89 6.51
C ARG A 138 -3.97 20.48 6.17
N ALA A 139 -3.27 20.31 5.05
CA ALA A 139 -2.79 19.01 4.59
C ALA A 139 -1.95 18.29 5.66
N GLU A 140 -1.14 19.04 6.41
CA GLU A 140 -0.28 18.55 7.49
C GLU A 140 -1.06 18.02 8.70
N ASP A 141 -2.29 18.51 8.91
CA ASP A 141 -3.17 18.05 9.99
C ASP A 141 -3.84 16.70 9.61
N LEU A 142 -3.89 16.39 8.31
CA LEU A 142 -4.56 15.22 7.74
C LEU A 142 -3.58 14.09 7.36
N SER A 143 -2.30 14.41 7.18
CA SER A 143 -1.25 13.43 6.93
C SER A 143 0.04 13.84 7.63
N PRO A 144 0.67 12.95 8.40
CA PRO A 144 1.96 13.25 9.00
C PRO A 144 3.04 13.46 7.93
N PRO A 145 4.18 14.08 8.29
CA PRO A 145 5.34 14.15 7.42
C PRO A 145 5.78 12.77 6.95
N ALA A 146 6.24 12.70 5.70
CA ALA A 146 6.78 11.47 5.13
C ALA A 146 8.06 11.06 5.86
N SER A 147 8.28 9.76 5.99
CA SER A 147 9.52 9.22 6.53
C SER A 147 10.73 9.73 5.76
N ARG A 148 11.78 10.07 6.52
CA ARG A 148 13.11 10.49 6.02
C ARG A 148 14.18 9.42 6.26
N ALA A 149 13.76 8.18 6.54
CA ALA A 149 14.69 7.07 6.67
C ALA A 149 15.54 6.99 5.38
N PRO A 150 16.86 6.88 5.48
CA PRO A 150 17.70 6.69 4.31
C PRO A 150 17.45 5.28 3.74
N TRP A 151 17.38 5.18 2.42
CA TRP A 151 17.43 3.88 1.75
C TRP A 151 18.83 3.28 1.91
N GLN A 152 18.91 1.96 1.78
CA GLN A 152 20.17 1.23 1.70
C GLN A 152 20.58 1.13 0.23
N GLU A 153 21.89 1.14 0.00
CA GLU A 153 22.50 0.91 -1.31
C GLU A 153 23.24 -0.43 -1.28
N PHE A 154 23.07 -1.22 -2.34
CA PHE A 154 23.70 -2.52 -2.51
C PHE A 154 24.41 -2.56 -3.85
N THR A 155 25.63 -3.10 -3.88
CA THR A 155 26.37 -3.32 -5.13
C THR A 155 26.28 -4.79 -5.48
N LEU A 156 25.79 -5.08 -6.69
CA LEU A 156 25.73 -6.43 -7.24
C LEU A 156 27.09 -6.87 -7.76
N GLN A 157 27.23 -8.17 -8.05
CA GLN A 157 28.49 -8.76 -8.53
C GLN A 157 28.93 -8.22 -9.89
N ASP A 158 27.98 -7.77 -10.72
CA ASP A 158 28.23 -7.14 -12.02
C ASP A 158 28.58 -5.64 -11.90
N GLY A 159 28.64 -5.11 -10.67
CA GLY A 159 28.97 -3.72 -10.38
C GLY A 159 27.78 -2.77 -10.42
N CYS A 160 26.58 -3.22 -10.77
CA CYS A 160 25.40 -2.36 -10.73
C CYS A 160 24.92 -2.12 -9.29
N HIS A 161 24.37 -0.93 -9.04
CA HIS A 161 23.84 -0.49 -7.76
C HIS A 161 22.33 -0.64 -7.69
N LEU A 162 21.85 -1.14 -6.56
CA LEU A 162 20.44 -1.23 -6.16
C LEU A 162 20.23 -0.30 -4.97
N ARG A 163 19.08 0.37 -4.91
CA ARG A 163 18.65 1.09 -3.71
C ARG A 163 17.23 0.69 -3.33
N THR A 164 17.07 0.35 -2.06
CA THR A 164 15.75 0.02 -1.50
C THR A 164 15.79 0.14 0.03
N PHE A 165 14.64 -0.06 0.65
CA PHE A 165 14.55 -0.27 2.09
C PHE A 165 14.62 -1.76 2.35
N TRP A 166 15.47 -2.19 3.26
CA TRP A 166 15.62 -3.60 3.59
C TRP A 166 15.53 -3.78 5.09
N GLN A 167 14.42 -4.33 5.54
CA GLN A 167 14.26 -4.70 6.95
C GLN A 167 14.99 -6.03 7.15
N GLY A 168 16.27 -6.03 7.51
CA GLY A 168 17.02 -7.28 7.76
C GLY A 168 16.40 -8.12 8.90
N GLY A 169 16.70 -9.42 8.95
CA GLY A 169 16.20 -10.33 9.98
C GLY A 169 16.07 -11.78 9.52
N ALA A 170 15.86 -12.70 10.47
CA ALA A 170 15.80 -14.15 10.20
C ALA A 170 14.59 -14.60 9.35
N GLY A 171 13.61 -13.71 9.11
CA GLY A 171 12.43 -13.96 8.26
C GLY A 171 12.38 -13.12 6.99
N THR A 172 13.37 -12.26 6.74
CA THR A 172 13.36 -11.37 5.59
C THR A 172 13.72 -12.14 4.33
N PRO A 173 12.90 -12.11 3.27
CA PRO A 173 13.20 -12.84 2.06
C PRO A 173 14.49 -12.34 1.42
N ALA A 174 15.40 -13.26 1.08
CA ALA A 174 16.57 -12.93 0.26
C ALA A 174 16.12 -12.66 -1.18
N LEU A 175 16.73 -11.67 -1.84
CA LEU A 175 16.49 -11.34 -3.24
C LEU A 175 17.73 -11.66 -4.06
N PHE A 176 17.55 -12.51 -5.06
CA PHE A 176 18.56 -12.85 -6.05
C PHE A 176 18.18 -12.16 -7.36
N ILE A 177 18.96 -11.13 -7.71
CA ILE A 177 18.82 -10.38 -8.94
C ILE A 177 19.83 -10.95 -9.93
N PRO A 178 19.41 -11.49 -11.09
CA PRO A 178 20.35 -12.00 -12.07
C PRO A 178 21.20 -10.85 -12.64
N ALA A 179 22.45 -11.16 -12.97
CA ALA A 179 23.31 -10.21 -13.65
C ALA A 179 22.68 -9.81 -14.99
N LYS A 180 22.86 -8.54 -15.38
CA LYS A 180 22.37 -8.07 -16.68
C LYS A 180 23.13 -8.72 -17.83
N GLU A 181 22.40 -9.23 -18.83
CA GLU A 181 22.99 -9.89 -20.01
C GLU A 181 23.91 -8.96 -20.83
N ASP A 182 23.62 -7.65 -20.84
CA ASP A 182 24.42 -6.65 -21.54
C ASP A 182 25.49 -5.99 -20.66
N GLY A 183 25.53 -6.30 -19.35
CA GLY A 183 26.44 -5.72 -18.37
C GLY A 183 26.33 -4.20 -18.20
N LYS A 184 25.23 -3.57 -18.67
CA LYS A 184 25.09 -2.11 -18.69
C LYS A 184 24.05 -1.63 -17.69
N CYS A 185 24.53 -0.94 -16.67
CA CYS A 185 23.71 -0.16 -15.75
C CYS A 185 23.45 1.25 -16.33
N GLU A 186 22.47 1.99 -15.82
CA GLU A 186 22.26 3.38 -16.22
C GLU A 186 23.39 4.31 -15.72
N LYS A 187 23.31 5.59 -16.07
CA LYS A 187 24.27 6.61 -15.61
C LYS A 187 24.33 6.64 -14.08
N GLY A 188 25.55 6.57 -13.54
CA GLY A 188 25.76 6.47 -12.09
C GLY A 188 25.77 5.03 -11.57
N GLY A 189 25.71 4.03 -12.45
CA GLY A 189 25.86 2.62 -12.09
C GLY A 189 24.58 1.96 -11.58
N TRP A 190 23.42 2.63 -11.61
CA TRP A 190 22.19 2.07 -11.08
C TRP A 190 21.59 0.99 -11.97
N LEU A 191 20.97 -0.01 -11.35
CA LEU A 191 20.14 -0.97 -12.05
C LEU A 191 18.95 -0.27 -12.72
N ASN A 192 18.68 -0.62 -13.96
CA ASN A 192 17.52 -0.12 -14.68
C ASN A 192 16.89 -1.21 -15.55
N GLY A 193 15.62 -1.03 -15.91
CA GLY A 193 14.88 -1.94 -16.77
C GLY A 193 14.32 -3.16 -16.06
N ARG A 194 13.72 -4.07 -16.85
CA ARG A 194 12.94 -5.20 -16.35
C ARG A 194 13.83 -6.42 -16.09
N SER A 195 13.58 -7.13 -15.00
CA SER A 195 14.26 -8.37 -14.64
C SER A 195 13.31 -9.31 -13.85
N VAL A 196 13.63 -10.60 -13.86
CA VAL A 196 12.96 -11.59 -13.01
C VAL A 196 13.86 -11.85 -11.81
N VAL A 197 13.41 -11.42 -10.64
CA VAL A 197 14.11 -11.58 -9.37
C VAL A 197 13.61 -12.86 -8.69
N THR A 198 14.51 -13.66 -8.14
CA THR A 198 14.13 -14.81 -7.31
C THR A 198 14.15 -14.37 -5.86
N GLN A 199 13.02 -14.51 -5.19
CA GLN A 199 12.88 -14.29 -3.77
C GLN A 199 12.91 -15.63 -3.04
N LEU A 200 13.75 -15.77 -2.02
CA LEU A 200 13.84 -16.95 -1.17
C LEU A 200 13.38 -16.60 0.24
N SER A 201 12.30 -17.24 0.71
CA SER A 201 11.80 -17.09 2.08
C SER A 201 11.47 -18.47 2.64
N ASN A 202 12.03 -18.81 3.81
CA ASN A 202 11.82 -20.09 4.48
C ASN A 202 12.07 -21.32 3.57
N GLY A 203 13.07 -21.24 2.68
CA GLY A 203 13.39 -22.31 1.72
C GLY A 203 12.45 -22.40 0.51
N VAL A 204 11.46 -21.52 0.40
CA VAL A 204 10.55 -21.44 -0.75
C VAL A 204 11.00 -20.33 -1.69
N GLU A 205 11.22 -20.70 -2.94
CA GLU A 205 11.55 -19.77 -4.02
C GLU A 205 10.30 -19.23 -4.70
N LYS A 206 10.27 -17.91 -4.91
CA LYS A 206 9.23 -17.21 -5.67
C LYS A 206 9.90 -16.31 -6.70
N LYS A 207 9.55 -16.49 -7.97
CA LYS A 207 9.99 -15.58 -9.04
C LYS A 207 9.05 -14.38 -9.10
N ILE A 208 9.63 -13.18 -9.11
CA ILE A 208 8.91 -11.92 -9.12
C ILE A 208 9.48 -11.06 -10.25
N THR A 209 8.61 -10.60 -11.13
CA THR A 209 9.02 -9.65 -12.16
C THR A 209 9.09 -8.25 -11.55
N MET A 210 10.25 -7.61 -11.70
CA MET A 210 10.49 -6.24 -11.24
C MET A 210 11.06 -5.41 -12.38
N THR A 211 10.78 -4.12 -12.34
CA THR A 211 11.39 -3.10 -13.17
C THR A 211 12.16 -2.17 -12.25
N PHE A 212 13.45 -2.02 -12.49
CA PHE A 212 14.28 -1.09 -11.73
C PHE A 212 14.16 0.31 -12.34
N VAL A 213 13.62 1.25 -11.56
CA VAL A 213 13.49 2.66 -11.91
C VAL A 213 14.58 3.42 -11.19
N HIS A 214 15.64 3.79 -11.91
CA HIS A 214 16.83 4.41 -11.33
C HIS A 214 17.37 3.66 -10.10
N GLY A 215 17.51 2.35 -10.18
CA GLY A 215 17.98 1.50 -9.08
C GLY A 215 16.94 1.15 -8.03
N PHE A 216 15.71 1.68 -8.08
CA PHE A 216 14.64 1.28 -7.17
C PHE A 216 13.79 0.14 -7.76
N PRO A 217 13.57 -0.97 -7.03
CA PRO A 217 12.75 -2.08 -7.52
C PRO A 217 11.26 -1.71 -7.50
N VAL A 218 10.62 -1.78 -8.66
CA VAL A 218 9.18 -1.53 -8.83
C VAL A 218 8.50 -2.75 -9.47
N SER A 219 7.43 -3.22 -8.87
CA SER A 219 6.57 -4.28 -9.43
C SER A 219 5.32 -3.69 -10.09
N GLY A 220 4.70 -4.43 -11.02
CA GLY A 220 3.42 -4.06 -11.64
C GLY A 220 3.49 -3.06 -12.79
N LEU A 221 4.69 -2.63 -13.20
CA LEU A 221 4.89 -1.87 -14.43
C LEU A 221 4.80 -2.78 -15.64
N ASN A 222 4.17 -2.31 -16.72
CA ASN A 222 4.04 -3.03 -17.98
C ASN A 222 5.41 -3.32 -18.62
N ALA A 223 5.56 -4.45 -19.31
CA ALA A 223 6.80 -4.79 -20.01
C ALA A 223 7.12 -3.89 -21.22
N SER A 224 6.11 -3.23 -21.79
CA SER A 224 6.26 -2.42 -23.01
C SER A 224 6.68 -0.97 -22.77
N VAL A 225 6.70 -0.51 -21.51
CA VAL A 225 7.06 0.88 -21.19
C VAL A 225 8.53 1.05 -20.91
N ASP A 226 9.03 2.23 -21.31
CA ASP A 226 10.38 2.67 -21.00
C ASP A 226 10.40 3.33 -19.61
N ALA A 227 10.79 2.54 -18.62
CA ALA A 227 10.84 2.95 -17.22
C ALA A 227 11.82 4.11 -16.96
N ASP A 228 12.81 4.32 -17.82
CA ASP A 228 13.80 5.39 -17.68
C ASP A 228 13.18 6.78 -17.94
N ARG A 229 11.94 6.83 -18.48
CA ARG A 229 11.17 8.08 -18.64
C ARG A 229 10.44 8.51 -17.38
N LEU A 230 10.36 7.67 -16.34
CA LEU A 230 9.72 8.04 -15.08
C LEU A 230 10.63 8.94 -14.25
N LEU A 231 10.14 10.13 -13.92
CA LEU A 231 10.83 11.08 -13.05
C LEU A 231 10.36 10.91 -11.61
N ILE A 232 11.28 10.54 -10.72
CA ILE A 232 10.98 10.39 -9.29
C ILE A 232 10.84 11.77 -8.65
N THR A 233 9.63 12.09 -8.18
CA THR A 233 9.33 13.32 -7.43
C THR A 233 9.70 13.17 -5.95
N THR A 234 9.39 12.03 -5.34
CA THR A 234 9.78 11.67 -3.97
C THR A 234 9.78 10.16 -3.80
N VAL A 235 10.61 9.64 -2.90
CA VAL A 235 10.72 8.21 -2.60
C VAL A 235 11.14 8.01 -1.15
N ASN A 236 10.45 7.11 -0.45
CA ASN A 236 10.79 6.65 0.89
C ASN A 236 10.18 5.27 1.17
N ASN A 237 10.34 4.75 2.39
CA ASN A 237 9.84 3.43 2.82
C ASN A 237 8.32 3.35 3.00
N GLU A 238 7.56 4.35 2.54
CA GLU A 238 6.10 4.37 2.61
C GLU A 238 5.52 4.39 1.19
N ARG A 239 6.15 5.14 0.28
CA ARG A 239 5.70 5.33 -1.10
C ARG A 239 6.76 5.98 -1.99
N MET A 240 6.62 5.76 -3.29
CA MET A 240 7.30 6.49 -4.37
C MET A 240 6.25 7.27 -5.15
N VAL A 241 6.60 8.48 -5.58
CA VAL A 241 5.75 9.31 -6.44
C VAL A 241 6.56 9.64 -7.69
N VAL A 242 5.99 9.33 -8.85
CA VAL A 242 6.65 9.52 -10.15
C VAL A 242 5.76 10.29 -11.12
N SER A 243 6.38 11.04 -12.03
CA SER A 243 5.71 11.64 -13.19
C SER A 243 6.29 11.04 -14.48
N GLU A 244 5.51 11.05 -15.56
CA GLU A 244 5.95 10.55 -16.88
C GLU A 244 6.66 11.64 -17.71
N GLY A 245 6.66 12.89 -17.20
CA GLY A 245 7.32 14.04 -17.83
C GLY A 245 6.51 14.72 -18.93
N THR A 246 5.63 14.01 -19.66
CA THR A 246 4.83 14.63 -20.74
C THR A 246 3.47 15.15 -20.27
N LEU A 247 2.88 14.53 -19.25
CA LEU A 247 1.61 14.96 -18.68
C LEU A 247 1.82 15.76 -17.39
N ALA A 248 1.77 17.09 -17.51
CA ALA A 248 1.83 17.98 -16.37
C ALA A 248 0.67 17.72 -15.41
N GLN A 249 0.89 17.99 -14.11
CA GLN A 249 -0.14 17.91 -13.07
C GLN A 249 -0.76 16.50 -12.88
N SER A 250 0.02 15.45 -13.16
CA SER A 250 -0.38 14.08 -12.84
C SER A 250 0.82 13.25 -12.37
N TRP A 251 0.57 12.35 -11.42
CA TRP A 251 1.61 11.52 -10.80
C TRP A 251 1.09 10.14 -10.47
N MET A 252 1.89 9.11 -10.71
CA MET A 252 1.64 7.77 -10.17
C MET A 252 2.15 7.69 -8.74
N ILE A 253 1.35 7.12 -7.84
CA ILE A 253 1.71 6.87 -6.44
C ILE A 253 1.86 5.37 -6.25
N LEU A 254 3.08 4.94 -5.91
CA LEU A 254 3.42 3.55 -5.70
C LEU A 254 3.62 3.31 -4.20
N PRO A 255 2.77 2.54 -3.51
CA PRO A 255 3.04 2.15 -2.13
C PRO A 255 4.29 1.30 -2.04
N TYR A 256 5.02 1.44 -0.93
CA TYR A 256 6.09 0.53 -0.56
C TYR A 256 5.49 -0.78 -0.02
N ILE A 257 6.01 -1.92 -0.45
CA ILE A 257 5.55 -3.25 -0.07
C ILE A 257 6.73 -4.00 0.58
N ASP A 258 6.67 -4.21 1.89
CA ASP A 258 7.73 -4.86 2.66
C ASP A 258 8.07 -6.24 2.11
N SER A 259 7.06 -7.02 1.73
CA SER A 259 7.26 -8.38 1.18
C SER A 259 7.95 -8.38 -0.19
N LEU A 260 8.08 -7.23 -0.86
CA LEU A 260 8.82 -7.09 -2.12
C LEU A 260 10.18 -6.42 -1.93
N ASN A 261 10.46 -5.86 -0.75
CA ASN A 261 11.52 -4.88 -0.54
C ASN A 261 11.54 -3.83 -1.67
N GLY A 262 10.38 -3.28 -2.02
CA GLY A 262 10.22 -2.42 -3.18
C GLY A 262 8.83 -1.80 -3.30
N TRP A 263 8.61 -1.06 -4.38
CA TRP A 263 7.34 -0.35 -4.63
C TRP A 263 6.46 -1.11 -5.61
N GLN A 264 5.16 -0.82 -5.59
CA GLN A 264 4.20 -1.46 -6.48
C GLN A 264 3.36 -0.44 -7.24
N ALA A 265 3.36 -0.55 -8.56
CA ALA A 265 2.42 0.14 -9.42
C ALA A 265 1.07 -0.59 -9.36
N ASN A 266 0.09 0.01 -8.69
CA ASN A 266 -1.22 -0.59 -8.42
C ASN A 266 -2.40 0.13 -9.10
N GLY A 267 -2.11 1.07 -10.00
CA GLY A 267 -3.12 1.88 -10.68
C GLY A 267 -3.48 3.21 -10.01
N THR A 268 -2.88 3.56 -8.86
CA THR A 268 -3.17 4.84 -8.19
C THR A 268 -2.47 6.02 -8.88
N VAL A 269 -3.26 6.98 -9.37
CA VAL A 269 -2.76 8.18 -10.05
C VAL A 269 -3.41 9.42 -9.42
N ALA A 270 -2.61 10.37 -8.99
CA ALA A 270 -3.09 11.68 -8.56
C ALA A 270 -3.10 12.66 -9.73
N VAL A 271 -4.17 13.44 -9.84
CA VAL A 271 -4.35 14.47 -10.87
C VAL A 271 -4.70 15.77 -10.18
N GLU A 272 -3.82 16.75 -10.33
CA GLU A 272 -4.12 18.11 -9.92
C GLU A 272 -5.03 18.74 -10.95
N ILE A 273 -6.20 19.20 -10.49
CA ILE A 273 -7.24 19.77 -11.33
C ILE A 273 -8.08 20.74 -10.50
N SER A 274 -8.35 21.92 -11.06
CA SER A 274 -9.20 22.91 -10.39
C SER A 274 -10.63 22.40 -10.23
N ARG A 275 -11.30 22.82 -9.14
CA ARG A 275 -12.69 22.44 -8.87
C ARG A 275 -13.67 22.94 -9.92
N ASP A 276 -13.40 24.08 -10.55
CA ASP A 276 -14.21 24.61 -11.65
C ASP A 276 -14.23 23.64 -12.83
N VAL A 277 -13.08 23.05 -13.16
CA VAL A 277 -12.97 22.01 -14.19
C VAL A 277 -13.64 20.72 -13.71
N ALA A 278 -13.46 20.33 -12.44
CA ALA A 278 -14.06 19.12 -11.90
C ALA A 278 -15.61 19.18 -11.76
N ASN A 279 -16.18 20.39 -11.72
CA ASN A 279 -17.62 20.64 -11.71
C ASN A 279 -18.24 20.62 -13.11
N ASP A 280 -17.43 20.77 -14.17
CA ASP A 280 -17.88 20.66 -15.56
C ASP A 280 -17.73 19.19 -16.03
N PRO A 281 -18.82 18.45 -16.26
CA PRO A 281 -18.74 17.04 -16.62
C PRO A 281 -17.97 16.77 -17.92
N ALA A 282 -18.09 17.65 -18.92
CA ALA A 282 -17.45 17.46 -20.21
C ALA A 282 -15.95 17.70 -20.11
N ARG A 283 -15.55 18.77 -19.40
CA ARG A 283 -14.13 19.07 -19.19
C ARG A 283 -13.46 18.08 -18.25
N LEU A 284 -14.16 17.63 -17.21
CA LEU A 284 -13.68 16.57 -16.34
C LEU A 284 -13.47 15.28 -17.14
N GLN A 285 -14.45 14.85 -17.93
CA GLN A 285 -14.33 13.63 -18.73
C GLN A 285 -13.13 13.71 -19.70
N ALA A 286 -12.97 14.84 -20.40
CA ALA A 286 -11.83 15.03 -21.31
C ALA A 286 -10.48 14.91 -20.57
N ARG A 287 -10.36 15.51 -19.39
CA ARG A 287 -9.15 15.41 -18.56
C ARG A 287 -8.89 14.00 -18.04
N ILE A 288 -9.93 13.28 -17.63
CA ILE A 288 -9.79 11.88 -17.18
C ILE A 288 -9.34 10.99 -18.33
N GLU A 289 -9.89 11.15 -19.53
CA GLU A 289 -9.47 10.35 -20.69
C GLU A 289 -8.03 10.64 -21.13
N GLU A 290 -7.57 11.90 -21.05
CA GLU A 290 -6.17 12.26 -21.25
C GLU A 290 -5.24 11.54 -20.25
N VAL A 291 -5.59 11.59 -18.95
CA VAL A 291 -4.85 10.92 -17.88
C VAL A 291 -4.84 9.42 -18.08
N ARG A 292 -6.00 8.81 -18.38
CA ARG A 292 -6.11 7.38 -18.67
C ARG A 292 -5.23 6.97 -19.84
N LYS A 293 -5.27 7.72 -20.94
CA LYS A 293 -4.44 7.46 -22.11
C LYS A 293 -2.94 7.52 -21.81
N ALA A 294 -2.53 8.47 -20.97
CA ALA A 294 -1.12 8.62 -20.58
C ALA A 294 -0.65 7.52 -19.61
N TRP A 295 -1.45 7.18 -18.60
CA TRP A 295 -1.02 6.31 -17.49
C TRP A 295 -1.36 4.83 -17.67
N MET A 296 -2.46 4.48 -18.34
CA MET A 296 -2.87 3.08 -18.50
C MET A 296 -1.80 2.17 -19.14
N PRO A 297 -1.03 2.62 -20.15
CA PRO A 297 0.05 1.80 -20.72
C PRO A 297 1.15 1.41 -19.72
N TRP A 298 1.31 2.16 -18.62
CA TRP A 298 2.35 1.92 -17.61
C TRP A 298 2.05 0.74 -16.70
N PHE A 299 0.80 0.31 -16.61
CA PHE A 299 0.40 -0.77 -15.73
C PHE A 299 0.23 -2.08 -16.49
N GLU A 300 0.39 -3.19 -15.77
CA GLU A 300 0.09 -4.52 -16.33
C GLU A 300 -1.38 -4.61 -16.79
N PRO A 301 -1.67 -5.42 -17.83
CA PRO A 301 -3.03 -5.62 -18.33
C PRO A 301 -4.00 -6.00 -17.22
N GLY A 302 -5.19 -5.38 -17.22
CA GLY A 302 -6.23 -5.61 -16.20
C GLY A 302 -6.07 -4.78 -14.92
N THR A 303 -5.03 -3.95 -14.81
CA THR A 303 -4.93 -2.98 -13.71
C THR A 303 -6.01 -1.91 -13.84
N HIS A 304 -6.81 -1.73 -12.80
CA HIS A 304 -7.78 -0.65 -12.71
C HIS A 304 -7.10 0.65 -12.28
N LEU A 305 -7.38 1.75 -12.97
CA LEU A 305 -6.92 3.06 -12.56
C LEU A 305 -7.80 3.59 -11.43
N ASN A 306 -7.16 4.08 -10.38
CA ASN A 306 -7.78 4.78 -9.26
C ASN A 306 -7.25 6.23 -9.29
N ILE A 307 -8.04 7.12 -9.90
CA ILE A 307 -7.65 8.51 -10.15
C ILE A 307 -8.12 9.40 -9.00
N LEU A 308 -7.17 10.01 -8.31
CA LEU A 308 -7.40 10.92 -7.18
C LEU A 308 -7.35 12.37 -7.69
N LEU A 309 -8.47 13.09 -7.59
CA LEU A 309 -8.53 14.52 -7.93
C LEU A 309 -8.15 15.35 -6.71
N ILE A 310 -7.08 16.11 -6.84
CA ILE A 310 -6.48 16.89 -5.77
C ILE A 310 -6.37 18.37 -6.17
N ASP A 311 -6.39 19.26 -5.18
CA ASP A 311 -6.09 20.68 -5.40
C ASP A 311 -4.57 20.91 -5.59
N SER A 312 -3.73 20.12 -4.91
CA SER A 312 -2.27 20.16 -5.01
C SER A 312 -1.62 18.86 -4.51
N LEU A 313 -0.47 18.49 -5.07
CA LEU A 313 0.35 17.39 -4.56
C LEU A 313 1.19 17.85 -3.35
N HIS A 314 1.32 16.99 -2.33
CA HIS A 314 2.16 17.24 -1.15
C HIS A 314 3.26 16.17 -0.97
N PRO A 315 4.35 16.19 -1.77
CA PRO A 315 5.42 15.18 -1.75
C PRO A 315 6.11 14.96 -0.40
N GLN A 316 6.03 15.95 0.50
CA GLN A 316 6.60 15.95 1.84
C GLN A 316 5.76 15.18 2.88
N LEU A 317 4.52 14.81 2.55
CA LEU A 317 3.60 14.12 3.45
C LEU A 317 3.55 12.62 3.15
N ARG A 318 3.23 11.82 4.17
CA ARG A 318 3.10 10.37 4.02
C ARG A 318 2.04 10.01 2.96
N ASN A 319 0.88 10.67 3.01
CA ASN A 319 -0.10 10.64 1.93
C ASN A 319 0.06 11.92 1.08
N PRO A 320 0.71 11.86 -0.10
CA PRO A 320 0.92 13.03 -0.94
C PRO A 320 -0.36 13.54 -1.62
N ALA A 321 -1.42 12.74 -1.65
CA ALA A 321 -2.73 13.08 -2.21
C ALA A 321 -3.78 13.31 -1.09
N VAL A 322 -3.35 13.74 0.10
CA VAL A 322 -4.25 13.91 1.26
C VAL A 322 -5.42 14.88 1.00
N GLY A 323 -5.25 15.85 0.10
CA GLY A 323 -6.29 16.78 -0.34
C GLY A 323 -7.26 16.23 -1.38
N THR A 324 -7.37 14.91 -1.53
CA THR A 324 -8.29 14.31 -2.51
C THR A 324 -9.73 14.67 -2.18
N TYR A 325 -10.39 15.38 -3.09
CA TYR A 325 -11.80 15.78 -2.94
C TYR A 325 -12.76 14.94 -3.79
N LYS A 326 -12.22 14.14 -4.72
CA LYS A 326 -12.98 13.22 -5.55
C LYS A 326 -12.09 12.10 -6.07
N THR A 327 -12.63 10.89 -6.13
CA THR A 327 -11.99 9.73 -6.73
C THR A 327 -12.77 9.31 -7.97
N VAL A 328 -12.05 8.94 -9.03
CA VAL A 328 -12.60 8.43 -10.29
C VAL A 328 -11.94 7.10 -10.61
N ASN A 329 -12.75 6.06 -10.80
CA ASN A 329 -12.31 4.72 -11.19
C ASN A 329 -12.64 4.50 -12.67
#